data_AF-A0A7C4QEM3-F1
#
_entry.id   AF-A0A7C4QEM3-F1
#
_cell.length_a   1.000
_cell.length_b   1.000
_cell.length_c   1.000
_cell.angle_alpha   90.00
_cell.angle_beta   90.00
_cell.angle_gamma   90.00
#
_symmetry.space_group_name_H-M   'P 1'
#
loop_
_entity.id
_entity.type
_entity.pdbx_description
1 polymer ?
#
loop_
_entity_poly.entity_id
_entity_poly.type
_entity_poly.pdbx_seq_one_letter_code
_entity_poly.pdbx_strand_id
1 'polypeptide(L)' 'MRGRLLSGWAGLAVVFLAAGLVGAVFKAAAADEPAAEAAPPPVSFYKDIRPILQDHCQGCHQPAKRSG' A
#
# COMPACT_ATOMS: atom_id res chain seq x y z
N MET A 1 57.20 4.25 2.86
CA MET A 1 56.01 4.64 2.06
C MET A 1 54.79 3.72 2.26
N ARG A 2 54.93 2.47 2.73
CA ARG A 2 53.80 1.54 2.96
C ARG A 2 52.91 1.87 4.18
N GLY A 3 53.42 2.59 5.19
CA GLY A 3 52.65 2.95 6.40
C GLY A 3 51.63 4.08 6.24
N ARG A 4 51.77 4.92 5.20
CA ARG A 4 50.87 6.07 4.96
C ARG A 4 49.61 5.70 4.17
N LEU A 5 49.60 4.50 3.56
CA LEU A 5 48.47 3.93 2.83
C LEU A 5 47.51 3.18 3.78
N LEU A 6 48.02 2.48 4.80
CA LEU A 6 47.19 1.84 5.83
C LEU A 6 46.46 2.86 6.72
N SER A 7 47.06 4.04 6.96
CA SER A 7 46.41 5.13 7.71
C SER A 7 45.25 5.80 6.94
N GLY A 8 45.27 5.78 5.61
CA GLY A 8 44.19 6.33 4.78
C GLY A 8 42.93 5.45 4.81
N TRP A 9 43.12 4.13 4.85
CA TRP A 9 42.02 3.17 4.89
C TRP A 9 41.36 3.10 6.27
N ALA A 10 42.15 3.21 7.34
CA ALA A 10 41.64 3.33 8.70
C ALA A 10 40.78 4.60 8.89
N GLY A 11 41.20 5.73 8.31
CA GLY A 11 40.42 6.97 8.35
C GLY A 11 39.09 6.88 7.59
N LEU A 12 39.09 6.30 6.39
CA LEU A 12 37.86 6.06 5.62
C LEU A 12 36.89 5.11 6.35
N ALA A 13 37.39 4.04 6.96
CA ALA A 13 36.57 3.09 7.72
C ALA A 13 35.84 3.75 8.91
N VAL A 14 36.52 4.65 9.63
CA VAL A 14 35.91 5.40 10.76
C VAL A 14 34.82 6.35 10.28
N VAL A 15 35.02 7.03 9.13
CA VAL A 15 34.01 7.94 8.55
C VAL A 15 32.77 7.17 8.10
N PHE A 16 32.94 6.03 7.44
CA PHE A 16 31.81 5.19 7.02
C PHE A 16 31.04 4.61 8.21
N LEU A 17 31.74 4.21 9.28
CA LEU A 17 31.09 3.69 10.50
C LEU A 17 30.27 4.79 11.21
N ALA A 18 30.81 6.00 11.31
CA ALA A 18 30.11 7.15 11.91
C ALA A 18 28.88 7.56 11.09
N ALA A 19 28.98 7.60 9.76
CA ALA A 19 27.86 7.90 8.88
C ALA A 19 26.74 6.85 8.97
N GLY A 20 27.11 5.56 9.08
CA GLY A 20 26.15 4.47 9.29
C GLY A 20 25.39 4.59 10.62
N LEU A 21 26.07 4.99 11.70
CA LEU A 21 25.45 5.20 13.01
C LEU A 21 24.47 6.38 13.01
N VAL A 22 24.79 7.49 12.34
CA VAL A 22 23.87 8.64 12.22
C VAL A 22 22.62 8.28 11.40
N GLY A 23 22.78 7.52 10.31
CA GLY A 23 21.65 7.06 9.49
C GLY A 23 20.68 6.12 10.24
N ALA A 24 21.18 5.33 11.18
CA ALA A 24 20.36 4.43 11.99
C ALA A 24 19.44 5.18 12.97
N VAL A 25 19.90 6.32 13.52
CA VAL A 25 19.11 7.14 14.46
C VAL A 25 17.92 7.81 13.77
N PHE A 26 18.05 8.20 12.50
CA PHE A 26 16.96 8.85 11.75
C PHE A 26 15.84 7.91 11.29
N LYS A 27 16.06 6.59 11.27
CA LYS A 27 15.09 5.62 10.74
C LYS A 27 14.02 5.18 11.74
N ALA A 28 14.19 5.51 13.02
CA ALA A 28 13.33 5.06 14.11
C ALA A 28 12.02 5.89 14.29
N ALA A 29 11.80 6.95 13.51
CA ALA A 29 10.69 7.88 13.71
C ALA A 29 9.46 7.65 12.82
N ALA A 30 9.44 6.59 12.00
CA ALA A 30 8.24 6.23 11.24
C ALA A 30 7.29 5.41 12.12
N ALA A 31 6.39 6.08 12.83
CA ALA A 31 5.26 5.44 13.47
C ALA A 31 4.27 4.98 12.40
N ASP A 32 3.84 3.72 12.49
CA ASP A 32 2.76 3.16 11.67
C ASP A 32 1.44 3.74 12.18
N GLU A 33 0.85 4.68 11.43
CA GLU A 33 -0.48 5.22 11.74
C GLU A 33 -1.52 4.10 11.58
N PRO A 34 -2.47 3.95 12.51
CA PRO A 34 -3.54 2.98 12.35
C PRO A 34 -4.33 3.31 11.09
N ALA A 35 -4.39 2.34 10.17
CA ALA A 35 -5.20 2.47 8.97
C ALA A 35 -6.66 2.74 9.39
N ALA A 36 -7.14 3.94 9.10
CA ALA A 36 -8.55 4.26 9.27
C ALA A 36 -9.36 3.26 8.43
N GLU A 37 -10.27 2.52 9.07
CA GLU A 37 -11.16 1.58 8.40
C GLU A 37 -11.91 2.35 7.31
N ALA A 38 -11.55 2.10 6.05
CA ALA A 38 -12.15 2.81 4.94
C ALA A 38 -13.64 2.46 4.89
N ALA A 39 -14.49 3.49 4.75
CA ALA A 39 -15.91 3.27 4.55
C ALA A 39 -16.14 2.30 3.38
N PRO A 40 -17.14 1.41 3.47
CA PRO A 40 -17.42 0.47 2.40
C PRO A 40 -17.66 1.21 1.08
N PRO A 41 -17.22 0.64 -0.05
CA PRO A 41 -17.36 1.29 -1.34
C PRO A 41 -18.83 1.56 -1.67
N PRO A 42 -19.12 2.62 -2.44
CA PRO A 42 -20.49 2.93 -2.81
C PRO A 42 -21.08 1.81 -3.69
N VAL A 43 -22.34 1.45 -3.40
CA VAL A 43 -23.07 0.44 -4.18
C VAL A 43 -23.47 1.02 -5.55
N SER A 44 -23.15 0.30 -6.62
CA SER A 44 -23.51 0.63 -7.98
C SER A 44 -24.71 -0.19 -8.45
N PHE A 45 -25.76 0.50 -8.89
CA PHE A 45 -26.92 -0.19 -9.47
C PHE A 45 -26.56 -1.08 -10.66
N TYR A 46 -25.65 -0.62 -11.53
CA TYR A 46 -25.33 -1.34 -12.77
C TYR A 46 -24.43 -2.55 -12.52
N LYS A 47 -23.45 -2.41 -11.62
CA LYS A 47 -22.48 -3.48 -11.36
C LYS A 47 -23.01 -4.48 -10.33
N ASP A 48 -23.69 -4.00 -9.30
CA ASP A 48 -23.98 -4.81 -8.12
C ASP A 48 -25.44 -5.28 -8.09
N ILE A 49 -26.40 -4.42 -8.49
CA ILE A 49 -27.83 -4.71 -8.33
C ILE A 49 -28.44 -5.35 -9.58
N ARG A 50 -28.16 -4.78 -10.76
CA ARG A 50 -28.78 -5.19 -12.02
C ARG A 50 -28.57 -6.67 -12.37
N PRO A 51 -27.37 -7.27 -12.22
CA PRO A 51 -27.17 -8.68 -12.56
C PRO A 51 -28.07 -9.61 -11.73
N ILE A 52 -28.20 -9.33 -10.42
CA ILE A 52 -29.07 -10.09 -9.51
C ILE A 52 -30.52 -10.05 -10.00
N LEU A 53 -31.01 -8.87 -10.36
CA LEU A 53 -32.37 -8.71 -10.87
C LEU A 53 -32.56 -9.39 -12.23
N GLN A 54 -31.55 -9.39 -13.09
CA GLN A 54 -31.60 -10.06 -14.39
C GLN A 54 -31.66 -11.59 -14.23
N ASP A 55 -30.84 -12.14 -13.35
CA ASP A 55 -30.72 -13.59 -13.16
C ASP A 55 -31.93 -14.18 -12.43
N HIS A 56 -32.49 -13.46 -11.47
CA HIS A 56 -33.50 -14.02 -10.56
C HIS A 56 -34.91 -13.45 -10.72
N CYS A 57 -35.06 -12.24 -11.28
CA CYS A 57 -36.37 -11.56 -11.30
C CYS A 57 -36.89 -11.38 -12.72
N GLN A 58 -36.06 -10.88 -13.63
CA GLN A 58 -36.49 -10.47 -14.96
C GLN A 58 -36.91 -11.63 -15.88
N GLY A 59 -36.68 -12.89 -15.52
CA GLY A 59 -37.23 -14.02 -16.28
C GLY A 59 -38.77 -13.97 -16.36
N CYS A 60 -39.42 -13.67 -15.24
CA CYS A 60 -40.85 -13.41 -15.16
C CYS A 60 -41.12 -11.91 -15.26
N HIS A 61 -40.46 -11.12 -14.38
CA HIS A 61 -40.69 -9.68 -14.20
C HIS A 61 -39.90 -8.85 -15.18
N GLN A 62 -40.12 -9.08 -16.47
CA GLN A 62 -39.53 -8.24 -17.51
C GLN A 62 -40.56 -7.25 -18.10
N PRO A 63 -40.11 -6.13 -18.69
CA PRO A 63 -41.00 -5.07 -19.20
C PRO A 63 -41.91 -5.47 -20.36
N ALA A 64 -41.48 -6.43 -21.17
CA ALA A 64 -42.23 -7.03 -22.27
C ALA A 64 -43.29 -8.08 -21.84
N LYS A 65 -43.43 -8.40 -20.54
CA LYS A 65 -44.52 -9.23 -20.01
C LYS A 65 -45.60 -8.30 -19.47
N ARG A 66 -46.84 -8.51 -19.94
CA ARG A 66 -48.05 -7.76 -19.54
C ARG A 66 -48.27 -7.71 -18.03
N SER A 67 -47.88 -8.78 -17.34
CA SER A 67 -47.86 -8.92 -15.89
C SER A 67 -46.55 -9.64 -15.60
N GLY A 68 -45.73 -9.05 -14.74
CA GLY A 68 -44.39 -9.57 -14.43
C GLY A 68 -44.40 -10.99 -13.87
#